data_AF-A0A956MVQ4-F1
#
_entry.id   AF-A0A956MVQ4-F1
#
_cell.length_a   1.000
_cell.length_b   1.000
_cell.length_c   1.000
_cell.angle_alpha   90.00
_cell.angle_beta   90.00
_cell.angle_gamma   90.00
#
_symmetry.space_group_name_H-M   'P 1'
#
loop_
_entity.id
_entity.type
_entity.pdbx_description
1 polymer ?
#
loop_
_entity_poly.entity_id
_entity_poly.type
_entity_poly.pdbx_seq_one_letter_code
_entity_poly.pdbx_strand_id
1 'polypeptide(L)'
;MLKIKSFNGNIMAQYSMANEYMARAKEKSYDKFVDIGVNFESWMNAVQNAREDLNCFIIWHPEKDKDGNYKMKTVGNMVDQYLTPEGLMDIILYSASGKAANGNMEYGFVTNNDNVYPARSPIGMFDNL
;
A
#
# COMPACT_ATOMS: atom_id res chain seq x y z
N MET A 1 -12.38 -6.44 16.79
CA MET A 1 -11.84 -5.10 16.40
C MET A 1 -10.36 -5.01 16.74
N LEU A 2 -9.46 -5.10 15.75
CA LEU A 2 -8.01 -5.06 15.95
C LEU A 2 -7.57 -3.64 16.38
N LYS A 3 -7.25 -3.43 17.66
CA LYS A 3 -6.77 -2.14 18.18
C LYS A 3 -5.25 -2.07 18.07
N ILE A 4 -4.75 -1.46 17.00
CA ILE A 4 -3.31 -1.17 16.84
C ILE A 4 -2.97 0.06 17.68
N LYS A 5 -2.13 -0.09 18.71
CA LYS A 5 -1.55 1.04 19.47
C LYS A 5 -0.60 1.81 18.56
N SER A 6 -0.64 3.14 18.63
CA SER A 6 0.05 4.06 17.72
C SER A 6 1.50 3.65 17.42
N PHE A 7 1.82 3.54 16.14
CA PHE A 7 3.16 3.30 15.62
C PHE A 7 3.89 4.64 15.47
N ASN A 8 5.01 4.84 16.18
CA ASN A 8 5.86 6.02 16.06
C ASN A 8 6.94 5.76 15.00
N GLY A 9 6.78 6.37 13.83
CA GLY A 9 7.74 6.31 12.72
C GLY A 9 7.14 5.72 11.46
N ASN A 10 6.25 6.45 10.79
CA ASN A 10 5.72 6.04 9.50
C ASN A 10 6.53 6.71 8.39
N ILE A 11 7.46 5.97 7.77
CA ILE A 11 7.80 6.26 6.37
C ILE A 11 6.66 5.66 5.57
N MET A 12 5.72 6.50 5.17
CA MET A 12 4.64 6.10 4.28
C MET A 12 5.28 5.75 2.93
N ALA A 13 5.38 4.46 2.61
CA ALA A 13 6.32 3.98 1.58
C ALA A 13 6.01 4.53 0.18
N GLN A 14 4.75 4.89 -0.07
CA GLN A 14 4.33 5.61 -1.28
C GLN A 14 5.12 6.92 -1.51
N TYR A 15 5.54 7.60 -0.44
CA TYR A 15 6.29 8.85 -0.53
C TYR A 15 7.74 8.67 -0.98
N SER A 16 8.29 7.45 -1.00
CA SER A 16 9.60 7.20 -1.60
C SER A 16 9.61 7.65 -3.07
N MET A 17 8.64 7.18 -3.86
CA MET A 17 8.44 7.57 -5.25
C MET A 17 8.00 9.03 -5.38
N ALA A 18 7.06 9.48 -4.55
CA ALA A 18 6.54 10.85 -4.66
C ALA A 18 7.61 11.90 -4.36
N ASN A 19 8.45 11.69 -3.36
CA ASN A 19 9.53 12.61 -3.01
C ASN A 19 10.59 12.67 -4.12
N GLU A 20 10.96 11.53 -4.70
CA GLU A 20 11.91 11.50 -5.81
C GLU A 20 11.34 12.24 -7.05
N TYR A 21 10.07 12.04 -7.35
CA TYR A 21 9.38 12.80 -8.40
C TYR A 21 9.37 14.30 -8.13
N MET A 22 9.05 14.71 -6.90
CA MET A 22 8.99 16.12 -6.53
C MET A 22 10.37 16.79 -6.57
N ALA A 23 11.42 16.08 -6.15
CA ALA A 23 12.80 16.55 -6.25
C ALA A 23 13.23 16.84 -7.69
N ARG A 24 12.71 16.05 -8.65
CA ARG A 24 12.99 16.16 -10.09
C ARG A 24 11.81 16.68 -10.90
N ALA A 25 10.89 17.43 -10.27
CA ALA A 25 9.63 17.83 -10.90
C ALA A 25 9.82 18.66 -12.19
N LYS A 26 10.90 19.47 -12.26
CA LYS A 26 11.23 20.30 -13.42
C LYS A 26 11.95 19.55 -14.55
N GLU A 27 12.39 18.32 -14.30
CA GLU A 27 13.03 17.49 -15.31
C GLU A 27 11.98 17.02 -16.34
N LYS A 28 12.29 17.18 -17.62
CA LYS A 28 11.36 16.88 -18.72
C LYS A 28 11.52 15.48 -19.30
N SER A 29 12.63 14.78 -19.00
CA SER A 29 12.86 13.43 -19.51
C SER A 29 11.86 12.44 -18.91
N TYR A 30 11.52 11.40 -19.67
CA TYR A 30 10.78 10.25 -19.15
C TYR A 30 11.67 9.36 -18.27
N ASP A 31 13.00 9.41 -18.44
CA ASP A 31 13.97 8.59 -17.70
C ASP A 31 13.79 8.72 -16.18
N LYS A 32 13.38 9.90 -15.70
CA LYS A 32 13.08 10.09 -14.27
C LYS A 32 12.05 9.09 -13.73
N PHE A 33 11.02 8.74 -14.51
CA PHE A 33 10.01 7.78 -14.08
C PHE A 33 10.55 6.36 -14.10
N VAL A 34 11.51 6.06 -14.98
CA VAL A 34 12.23 4.78 -15.00
C VAL A 34 13.07 4.65 -13.75
N ASP A 35 13.87 5.68 -13.42
CA ASP A 35 14.69 5.69 -12.20
C ASP A 35 13.84 5.51 -10.94
N ILE A 36 12.71 6.23 -10.84
CA ILE A 36 11.76 6.09 -9.72
C ILE A 36 11.29 4.64 -9.59
N GLY A 37 10.95 4.01 -10.72
CA GLY A 37 10.51 2.61 -10.75
C GLY A 37 11.61 1.64 -10.30
N VAL A 38 12.83 1.82 -10.79
CA VAL A 38 13.99 0.99 -10.42
C VAL A 38 14.35 1.14 -8.96
N ASN A 39 14.35 2.37 -8.44
CA ASN A 39 14.63 2.64 -7.02
C ASN A 39 13.55 2.03 -6.11
N PHE A 40 12.29 2.12 -6.52
CA PHE A 40 11.19 1.51 -5.79
C PHE A 40 11.27 -0.03 -5.79
N GLU A 41 11.56 -0.64 -6.94
CA GLU A 41 11.75 -2.09 -7.06
C GLU A 41 12.92 -2.57 -6.19
N SER A 42 14.04 -1.83 -6.19
CA SER A 42 15.20 -2.13 -5.33
C SER A 42 14.83 -2.11 -3.85
N TRP A 43 13.99 -1.14 -3.43
CA TRP A 43 13.49 -1.07 -2.06
C TRP A 43 12.58 -2.25 -1.71
N MET A 44 11.65 -2.60 -2.60
CA MET A 44 10.75 -3.74 -2.40
C MET A 44 11.52 -5.06 -2.34
N ASN A 45 12.53 -5.25 -3.20
CA ASN A 45 13.42 -6.41 -3.14
C ASN A 45 14.16 -6.50 -1.81
N ALA A 46 14.66 -5.38 -1.28
CA ALA A 46 15.32 -5.36 0.03
C ALA A 46 14.34 -5.76 1.16
N VAL A 47 13.07 -5.36 1.07
CA VAL A 47 12.03 -5.76 2.03
C VAL A 47 11.71 -7.26 1.92
N GLN A 48 11.58 -7.79 0.70
CA GLN A 48 11.30 -9.21 0.47
C GLN A 48 12.46 -10.13 0.88
N ASN A 49 13.70 -9.63 0.77
CA ASN A 49 14.91 -10.36 1.18
C ASN A 49 15.37 -9.97 2.60
N ALA A 50 14.52 -9.30 3.38
CA ALA A 50 14.79 -9.08 4.79
C ALA A 50 14.88 -10.42 5.54
N ARG A 51 15.49 -10.39 6.72
CA ARG A 51 15.63 -11.59 7.55
C ARG A 51 14.25 -12.20 7.87
N GLU A 52 14.16 -13.52 7.86
CA GLU A 52 12.91 -14.26 8.07
C GLU A 52 12.25 -14.01 9.44
N ASP A 53 13.00 -13.52 10.43
CA ASP A 53 12.50 -13.18 11.77
C ASP A 53 11.84 -11.78 11.84
N LEU A 54 11.82 -11.03 10.74
CA LEU A 54 11.26 -9.69 10.69
C LEU A 54 9.86 -9.67 10.06
N ASN A 55 8.94 -8.98 10.75
CA ASN A 55 7.63 -8.64 10.19
C ASN A 55 7.69 -7.20 9.66
N CYS A 56 7.58 -7.05 8.34
CA CYS A 56 7.58 -5.75 7.68
C CYS A 56 6.15 -5.28 7.44
N PHE A 57 5.79 -4.12 8.01
CA PHE A 57 4.50 -3.48 7.78
C PHE A 57 4.69 -2.26 6.90
N ILE A 58 3.96 -2.22 5.78
CA ILE A 58 4.00 -1.11 4.83
C ILE A 58 2.67 -0.37 4.89
N ILE A 59 2.71 0.93 5.13
CA ILE A 59 1.53 1.80 5.09
C ILE A 59 1.52 2.55 3.76
N TRP A 60 0.38 2.48 3.06
CA TRP A 60 0.25 2.99 1.71
C TRP A 60 -1.09 3.72 1.50
N HIS A 61 -1.08 4.73 0.63
CA HIS A 61 -2.31 5.41 0.21
C HIS A 61 -2.89 4.77 -1.05
N PRO A 62 -4.16 4.32 -1.02
CA PRO A 62 -4.79 3.85 -2.23
C PRO A 62 -5.19 5.02 -3.14
N GLU A 63 -5.37 4.72 -4.41
CA GLU A 63 -6.08 5.56 -5.38
C GLU A 63 -7.09 4.71 -6.16
N LYS A 64 -7.90 5.35 -6.99
CA LYS A 64 -8.77 4.65 -7.94
C LYS A 64 -8.17 4.69 -9.33
N ASP A 65 -8.21 3.57 -10.04
CA ASP A 65 -7.89 3.52 -11.45
C ASP A 65 -9.00 4.18 -12.30
N LYS A 66 -8.86 4.11 -13.64
CA LYS A 66 -9.83 4.68 -14.58
C LYS A 66 -11.19 3.99 -14.55
N ASP A 67 -11.22 2.74 -14.12
CA ASP A 67 -12.43 1.92 -14.03
C ASP A 67 -13.08 2.03 -12.63
N GLY A 68 -12.46 2.77 -11.71
CA GLY A 68 -12.95 3.04 -10.37
C GLY A 68 -12.52 2.02 -9.32
N ASN A 69 -11.69 1.05 -9.68
CA ASN A 69 -11.16 0.03 -8.75
C ASN A 69 -10.05 0.62 -7.89
N TYR A 70 -9.96 0.18 -6.64
CA TYR A 70 -8.86 0.59 -5.77
C TYR A 70 -7.56 -0.11 -6.15
N LYS A 71 -6.48 0.68 -6.15
CA LYS A 71 -5.10 0.23 -6.34
C LYS A 71 -4.16 1.04 -5.45
N MET A 72 -2.93 0.57 -5.28
CA MET A 72 -1.84 1.30 -4.64
C MET A 72 -1.49 2.51 -5.50
N LYS A 73 -1.42 3.69 -4.89
CA LYS A 73 -0.98 4.89 -5.57
C LYS A 73 0.50 4.82 -5.93
N THR A 74 0.86 5.02 -7.18
CA THR A 74 2.25 4.97 -7.65
C THR A 74 2.65 6.27 -8.35
N VAL A 75 3.90 6.34 -8.84
CA VAL A 75 4.35 7.40 -9.74
C VAL A 75 4.95 6.76 -11.00
N GLY A 76 4.42 7.15 -12.16
CA GLY A 76 4.86 6.66 -13.46
C GLY A 76 4.14 5.37 -13.88
N ASN A 77 3.82 5.27 -15.17
CA ASN A 77 3.02 4.17 -15.71
C ASN A 77 3.73 2.81 -15.65
N MET A 78 5.07 2.80 -15.64
CA MET A 78 5.85 1.56 -15.62
C MET A 78 5.60 0.74 -14.35
N VAL A 79 5.57 1.39 -13.19
CA VAL A 79 5.34 0.74 -11.89
C VAL A 79 3.95 0.10 -11.86
N ASP A 80 2.94 0.81 -12.34
CA ASP A 80 1.57 0.30 -12.43
C ASP A 80 1.46 -0.92 -13.34
N GLN A 81 2.02 -0.83 -14.54
CA GLN A 81 1.80 -1.82 -15.60
C GLN A 81 2.60 -3.10 -15.42
N TYR A 82 3.83 -3.00 -14.90
CA TYR A 82 4.77 -4.12 -14.90
C TYR A 82 5.12 -4.63 -13.51
N LEU A 83 5.15 -3.76 -12.51
CA LEU A 83 5.50 -4.17 -11.14
C LEU A 83 4.26 -4.56 -10.34
N THR A 84 3.18 -3.78 -10.44
CA THR A 84 1.91 -3.99 -9.71
C THR A 84 2.17 -4.28 -8.21
N PRO A 85 2.52 -3.24 -7.42
CA PRO A 85 3.11 -3.40 -6.09
C PRO A 85 2.33 -4.34 -5.16
N GLU A 86 1.00 -4.34 -5.21
CA GLU A 86 0.10 -5.22 -4.46
C GLU A 86 0.50 -6.69 -4.55
N GLY A 87 0.99 -7.12 -5.73
CA GLY A 87 1.43 -8.48 -5.98
C GLY A 87 2.60 -8.93 -5.10
N LEU A 88 3.37 -7.99 -4.55
CA LEU A 88 4.57 -8.23 -3.75
C LEU A 88 4.30 -8.45 -2.25
N MET A 89 3.06 -8.29 -1.77
CA MET A 89 2.70 -8.42 -0.35
C MET A 89 1.79 -9.60 -0.05
N ASP A 90 2.10 -10.40 0.97
CA ASP A 90 1.25 -11.54 1.36
C ASP A 90 -0.13 -11.12 1.92
N ILE A 91 -0.17 -9.96 2.60
CA ILE A 91 -1.36 -9.42 3.26
C ILE A 91 -1.59 -7.99 2.79
N ILE A 92 -2.83 -7.68 2.41
CA ILE A 92 -3.29 -6.33 2.05
C ILE A 92 -4.55 -6.03 2.84
N LEU A 93 -4.50 -5.00 3.69
CA LEU A 93 -5.62 -4.55 4.51
C LEU A 93 -5.99 -3.12 4.13
N TYR A 94 -7.29 -2.84 4.03
CA TYR A 94 -7.80 -1.48 3.77
C TYR A 94 -8.43 -0.92 5.02
N SER A 95 -8.05 0.29 5.43
CA SER A 95 -8.74 0.97 6.53
C SER A 95 -10.18 1.30 6.14
N ALA A 96 -11.14 0.92 6.97
CA ALA A 96 -12.53 1.28 6.84
C ALA A 96 -12.99 2.03 8.09
N SER A 97 -13.83 3.04 7.88
CA SER A 97 -14.49 3.74 8.96
C SER A 97 -15.94 3.98 8.60
N GLY A 98 -16.86 3.62 9.49
CA GLY A 98 -18.30 3.80 9.30
C GLY A 98 -18.99 4.25 10.58
N LYS A 99 -20.11 4.96 10.42
CA LYS A 99 -20.94 5.37 11.56
C LYS A 99 -21.84 4.20 11.97
N ALA A 100 -21.68 3.73 13.20
CA ALA A 100 -22.50 2.67 13.76
C ALA A 100 -23.95 3.14 14.01
N ALA A 101 -24.86 2.19 14.23
CA ALA A 101 -26.28 2.47 14.50
C ALA A 101 -26.49 3.34 15.74
N ASN A 102 -25.58 3.29 16.72
CA ASN A 102 -25.61 4.13 17.92
C ASN A 102 -25.05 5.55 17.71
N GLY A 103 -24.65 5.88 16.48
CA GLY A 103 -24.11 7.19 16.11
C GLY A 103 -22.60 7.37 16.31
N ASN A 104 -21.91 6.39 16.92
CA ASN A 104 -20.46 6.43 17.13
C ASN A 104 -19.71 6.05 15.85
N MET A 105 -18.47 6.55 15.72
CA MET A 105 -17.58 6.09 14.67
C MET A 105 -16.92 4.77 15.03
N GLU A 106 -17.03 3.80 14.14
CA GLU A 106 -16.27 2.55 14.17
C GLU A 106 -15.15 2.59 13.13
N TYR A 107 -14.01 2.06 13.52
CA TYR A 107 -12.80 1.97 12.70
C TYR A 107 -12.38 0.50 12.61
N GLY A 108 -12.05 0.05 11.42
CA GLY A 108 -11.65 -1.33 11.20
C GLY A 108 -10.79 -1.47 9.96
N PHE A 109 -10.51 -2.72 9.62
CA PHE A 109 -9.86 -3.07 8.38
C PHE A 109 -10.76 -4.00 7.59
N VAL A 110 -10.83 -3.79 6.28
CA VAL A 110 -11.29 -4.80 5.33
C VAL A 110 -10.14 -5.77 5.14
N THR A 111 -10.38 -7.03 5.47
CA THR A 111 -9.37 -8.11 5.52
C THR A 111 -9.44 -9.07 4.33
N ASN A 112 -10.57 -9.09 3.64
CA ASN A 112 -10.88 -9.97 2.53
C ASN A 112 -11.59 -9.17 1.44
N ASN A 113 -11.45 -9.60 0.20
CA ASN A 113 -12.05 -8.93 -0.94
C ASN A 113 -13.59 -8.91 -0.81
N ASP A 114 -14.18 -7.72 -0.83
CA ASP A 114 -15.62 -7.47 -0.72
C ASP A 114 -16.24 -6.94 -2.02
N ASN A 115 -15.53 -7.10 -3.15
CA ASN A 115 -15.78 -6.49 -4.46
C ASN A 115 -15.63 -4.96 -4.51
N VAL A 116 -15.25 -4.32 -3.42
CA VAL A 116 -14.92 -2.89 -3.36
C VAL A 116 -13.42 -2.73 -3.16
N TYR A 117 -12.90 -3.29 -2.08
CA TYR A 117 -11.49 -3.27 -1.74
C TYR A 117 -10.84 -4.61 -2.12
N PRO A 118 -9.70 -4.60 -2.85
CA PRO A 118 -8.94 -5.81 -3.16
C PRO A 118 -8.09 -6.25 -1.95
N ALA A 119 -8.69 -6.25 -0.75
CA ALA A 119 -8.04 -6.73 0.47
C ALA A 119 -7.79 -8.24 0.39
N ARG A 120 -6.67 -8.70 0.94
CA ARG A 120 -6.33 -10.12 1.01
C ARG A 120 -5.62 -10.46 2.32
N SER A 121 -6.00 -11.60 2.87
CA SER A 121 -5.34 -12.20 4.02
C SER A 121 -5.38 -13.73 3.87
N PRO A 122 -4.40 -14.46 4.43
CA PRO A 122 -4.42 -15.91 4.48
C PRO A 122 -5.71 -16.45 5.13
N ILE A 123 -6.16 -17.61 4.64
CA ILE A 123 -7.29 -18.33 5.24
C ILE A 123 -6.97 -18.60 6.72
N GLY A 124 -7.96 -18.38 7.59
CA GLY A 124 -7.80 -18.63 9.03
C GLY A 124 -7.09 -17.53 9.80
N MET A 125 -6.55 -16.49 9.13
CA MET A 125 -5.77 -15.43 9.80
C MET A 125 -6.57 -14.68 10.88
N PHE A 126 -7.89 -14.55 10.69
CA PHE A 126 -8.76 -13.73 11.55
C PHE A 126 -9.96 -14.47 12.14
N ASP A 127 -9.97 -15.81 12.13
CA ASP A 127 -11.12 -16.62 12.57
C ASP A 127 -11.51 -16.42 14.05
N ASN A 128 -10.61 -15.83 14.86
CA ASN A 128 -10.79 -15.62 16.30
C ASN A 128 -11.04 -14.15 16.70
N LEU A 129 -11.39 -13.25 15.75
CA LEU A 129 -11.48 -11.79 15.99
C LEU A 129 -12.90 -11.18 15.96
#